data_AF-A0A819UCF2-F1
#
_entry.id   AF-A0A819UCF2-F1
#
_cell.length_a   1.000
_cell.length_b   1.000
_cell.length_c   1.000
_cell.angle_alpha   90.00
_cell.angle_beta   90.00
_cell.angle_gamma   90.00
#
_symmetry.space_group_name_H-M   'P 1'
#
loop_
_entity.id
_entity.type
_entity.pdbx_description
1 polymer ?
#
loop_
_entity_poly.entity_id
_entity_poly.type
_entity_poly.pdbx_seq_one_letter_code
_entity_poly.pdbx_strand_id
1 'polypeptide(L)'
;MPIRPSNPNPLLNASKCSRLFQQWVFPLVSKCRKQGTLDVNDLYEPLPDCETAALTDKLEANWFAEIKRNPNNPSLIRATLCTMRWKPFLIGLILIPSEFFNIIQPLLLTFLMRFFEPCSTMPAWHAWLLVMSTIFIAFCSSVIVNYAFFVTNTLALQMRVAYSGLIFRKASININNILQVTDQRVKIMSEIIKSMRIVKIYCWEMAFDKKIRHIRRREIIQYMCSLMFDCVQMLFSDTYINVTFLMMYGTMWWFNIRFDIHFFAVASCLLGHMKLSVVEYFNFGMKYLIHYMAAQKRIRTFLLLDESERDNRLLSRSHSELGYIEQNEPPIVTNNQTQSPKVICNLKRAQWEKV
;
A
#
# COMPACT_ATOMS: atom_id res chain seq x y z
N MET A 1 14.00 -20.29 15.30
CA MET A 1 13.45 -18.92 15.20
C MET A 1 13.85 -18.35 13.86
N PRO A 2 13.03 -17.56 13.16
CA PRO A 2 13.47 -16.89 11.94
C PRO A 2 14.70 -16.03 12.28
N ILE A 3 15.78 -16.22 11.53
CA ILE A 3 17.07 -15.58 11.78
C ILE A 3 16.93 -14.10 11.41
N ARG A 4 17.16 -13.19 12.38
CA ARG A 4 17.18 -11.74 12.10
C ARG A 4 18.49 -11.43 11.38
N PRO A 5 18.45 -10.82 10.18
CA PRO A 5 19.68 -10.40 9.51
C PRO A 5 20.43 -9.39 10.39
N SER A 6 21.75 -9.57 10.50
CA SER A 6 22.64 -8.74 11.33
C SER A 6 23.29 -7.59 10.55
N ASN A 7 23.15 -7.56 9.21
CA ASN A 7 23.79 -6.54 8.37
C ASN A 7 23.03 -5.20 8.47
N PRO A 8 23.69 -4.10 8.86
CA PRO A 8 23.04 -2.80 8.97
C PRO A 8 22.60 -2.29 7.59
N ASN A 9 21.47 -1.61 7.54
CA ASN A 9 20.90 -1.15 6.28
C ASN A 9 21.75 0.00 5.67
N PRO A 10 22.27 -0.15 4.44
CA PRO A 10 23.12 0.85 3.81
C PRO A 10 22.39 2.18 3.56
N LEU A 11 21.05 2.17 3.55
CA LEU A 11 20.24 3.38 3.39
C LEU A 11 20.41 4.38 4.56
N LEU A 12 20.75 3.89 5.77
CA LEU A 12 21.01 4.74 6.94
C LEU A 12 22.22 5.66 6.69
N ASN A 13 23.30 5.09 6.14
CA ASN A 13 24.56 5.79 5.89
C ASN A 13 24.66 6.39 4.47
N ALA A 14 23.70 6.09 3.58
CA ALA A 14 23.72 6.56 2.20
C ALA A 14 23.58 8.09 2.09
N SER A 15 24.40 8.69 1.23
CA SER A 15 24.30 10.10 0.86
C SER A 15 22.98 10.42 0.15
N LYS A 16 22.57 11.70 0.14
CA LYS A 16 21.33 12.13 -0.55
C LYS A 16 21.30 11.73 -2.03
N CYS A 17 22.45 11.81 -2.71
CA CYS A 17 22.60 11.40 -4.10
C CYS A 17 22.40 9.88 -4.27
N SER A 18 23.02 9.08 -3.39
CA SER A 18 22.87 7.62 -3.39
C SER A 18 21.42 7.18 -3.12
N ARG A 19 20.68 7.92 -2.28
CA ARG A 19 19.25 7.67 -2.03
C ARG A 19 18.38 8.00 -3.25
N LEU A 20 18.66 9.13 -3.91
CA LEU A 20 17.92 9.58 -5.08
C LEU A 20 18.11 8.66 -6.29
N PHE A 21 19.34 8.20 -6.53
CA PHE A 21 19.65 7.22 -7.60
C PHE A 21 19.52 5.76 -7.17
N GLN A 22 19.10 5.49 -5.92
CA GLN A 22 19.00 4.14 -5.34
C GLN A 22 20.26 3.28 -5.48
N GLN A 23 21.43 3.92 -5.50
CA GLN A 23 22.71 3.26 -5.71
C GLN A 23 23.08 2.31 -4.57
N TRP A 24 22.51 2.53 -3.37
CA TRP A 24 22.71 1.68 -2.19
C TRP A 24 22.28 0.21 -2.39
N VAL A 25 21.45 -0.09 -3.40
CA VAL A 25 21.02 -1.46 -3.74
C VAL A 25 22.09 -2.22 -4.55
N PHE A 26 22.94 -1.52 -5.30
CA PHE A 26 23.92 -2.15 -6.20
C PHE A 26 24.89 -3.13 -5.53
N PRO A 27 25.40 -2.88 -4.30
CA PRO A 27 26.23 -3.87 -3.60
C PRO A 27 25.53 -5.23 -3.40
N LEU A 28 24.23 -5.21 -3.08
CA LEU A 28 23.44 -6.43 -2.89
C LEU A 28 23.24 -7.16 -4.23
N VAL A 29 22.93 -6.42 -5.30
CA VAL A 29 22.78 -6.99 -6.65
C VAL A 29 24.09 -7.57 -7.16
N SER A 30 25.21 -6.90 -6.90
CA SER A 30 26.55 -7.39 -7.23
C SER A 30 26.89 -8.68 -6.48
N LYS A 31 26.55 -8.74 -5.17
CA LYS A 31 26.73 -9.94 -4.35
C LYS A 31 25.88 -11.11 -4.87
N CYS A 32 24.61 -10.87 -5.19
CA CYS A 32 23.72 -11.84 -5.80
C CYS A 32 24.28 -12.38 -7.14
N ARG A 33 24.80 -11.51 -8.00
CA ARG A 33 25.41 -11.91 -9.26
C ARG A 33 26.63 -12.82 -9.07
N LYS A 34 27.45 -12.59 -8.04
CA LYS A 34 28.65 -13.38 -7.76
C LYS A 34 28.35 -14.74 -7.13
N GLN A 35 27.37 -14.79 -6.22
CA GLN A 35 27.06 -15.97 -5.42
C GLN A 35 25.94 -16.84 -6.01
N GLY A 36 25.16 -16.33 -6.97
CA GLY A 36 24.09 -17.05 -7.66
C GLY A 36 22.81 -17.26 -6.83
N THR A 37 22.91 -17.32 -5.51
CA THR A 37 21.77 -17.39 -4.57
C THR A 37 21.99 -16.43 -3.40
N LEU A 38 20.90 -15.89 -2.86
CA LEU A 38 20.89 -15.01 -1.69
C LEU A 38 20.35 -15.78 -0.49
N ASP A 39 21.11 -15.87 0.60
CA ASP A 39 20.62 -16.40 1.86
C ASP A 39 20.01 -15.29 2.74
N VAL A 40 19.20 -15.66 3.73
CA VAL A 40 18.55 -14.71 4.65
C VAL A 40 19.59 -13.87 5.41
N ASN A 41 20.76 -14.46 5.70
CA ASN A 41 21.87 -13.80 6.38
C ASN A 41 22.52 -12.68 5.53
N ASP A 42 22.34 -12.70 4.21
CA ASP A 42 22.88 -11.69 3.30
C ASP A 42 21.99 -10.46 3.18
N LEU A 43 20.75 -10.54 3.68
CA LEU A 43 19.80 -9.44 3.66
C LEU A 43 20.14 -8.39 4.71
N TYR A 44 19.64 -7.18 4.49
CA TYR A 44 19.79 -6.08 5.43
C TYR A 44 18.69 -6.09 6.47
N GLU A 45 19.01 -5.56 7.63
CA GLU A 45 18.04 -5.27 8.67
C GLU A 45 16.97 -4.27 8.17
N PRO A 46 15.69 -4.43 8.55
CA PRO A 46 14.68 -3.42 8.27
C PRO A 46 15.08 -2.07 8.86
N LEU A 47 14.68 -0.99 8.18
CA LEU A 47 14.82 0.35 8.77
C LEU A 47 14.08 0.41 10.11
N PRO A 48 14.57 1.20 11.09
CA PRO A 48 13.86 1.43 12.36
C PRO A 48 12.42 1.94 12.16
N ASP A 49 12.21 2.75 11.11
CA ASP A 49 10.88 3.25 10.73
C ASP A 49 9.94 2.18 10.15
N CYS A 50 10.49 1.05 9.70
CA CYS A 50 9.77 -0.07 9.11
C CYS A 50 9.64 -1.26 10.07
N GLU A 51 10.11 -1.14 11.31
CA GLU A 51 10.01 -2.21 12.30
C GLU A 51 8.54 -2.46 12.67
N THR A 52 8.15 -3.73 12.66
CA THR A 52 6.73 -4.14 12.77
C THR A 52 6.13 -3.72 14.11
N ALA A 53 6.83 -3.98 15.22
CA ALA A 53 6.37 -3.65 16.56
C ALA A 53 6.11 -2.15 16.71
N ALA A 54 7.14 -1.33 16.43
CA ALA A 54 7.06 0.12 16.56
C ALA A 54 5.93 0.74 15.71
N LEU A 55 5.68 0.20 14.52
CA LEU A 55 4.66 0.74 13.63
C LEU A 55 3.24 0.30 14.02
N THR A 56 3.08 -0.96 14.45
CA THR A 56 1.82 -1.47 14.97
C THR A 56 1.44 -0.74 16.26
N ASP A 57 2.38 -0.52 17.18
CA ASP A 57 2.14 0.22 18.43
C ASP A 57 1.70 1.66 18.15
N LYS A 58 2.32 2.34 17.18
CA LYS A 58 1.94 3.69 16.75
C LYS A 58 0.51 3.72 16.18
N LEU A 59 0.15 2.75 15.33
CA LEU A 59 -1.18 2.68 14.74
C LEU A 59 -2.25 2.36 15.80
N GLU A 60 -1.93 1.44 16.72
CA GLU A 60 -2.81 1.03 17.81
C GLU A 60 -3.07 2.16 18.80
N ALA A 61 -2.04 2.91 19.19
CA ALA A 61 -2.19 4.09 20.04
C ALA A 61 -3.10 5.16 19.40
N ASN A 62 -2.92 5.42 18.10
CA ASN A 62 -3.76 6.35 17.35
C ASN A 62 -5.20 5.82 17.17
N TRP A 63 -5.37 4.52 17.01
CA TRP A 63 -6.68 3.87 16.94
C TRP A 63 -7.46 4.02 18.25
N PHE A 64 -6.83 3.72 19.39
CA PHE A 64 -7.46 3.92 20.71
C PHE A 64 -7.73 5.39 21.02
N ALA A 65 -6.86 6.30 20.59
CA ALA A 65 -7.12 7.74 20.69
C ALA A 65 -8.36 8.16 19.89
N GLU A 66 -8.56 7.61 18.69
CA GLU A 66 -9.74 7.88 17.86
C GLU A 66 -11.02 7.28 18.45
N ILE A 67 -10.97 6.08 19.04
CA ILE A 67 -12.11 5.48 19.77
C ILE A 67 -12.52 6.38 20.94
N LYS A 68 -11.56 6.88 21.72
CA LYS A 68 -11.82 7.80 22.83
C LYS A 68 -12.39 9.14 22.34
N ARG A 69 -11.92 9.64 21.19
CA ARG A 69 -12.37 10.92 20.62
C ARG A 69 -13.79 10.85 20.05
N ASN A 70 -14.12 9.76 19.35
CA ASN A 70 -15.37 9.59 18.63
C ASN A 70 -15.96 8.19 18.88
N PRO A 71 -16.59 7.94 20.04
CA PRO A 71 -17.09 6.61 20.41
C PRO A 71 -18.19 6.10 19.46
N ASN A 72 -19.08 6.99 18.98
CA ASN A 72 -20.21 6.58 18.14
C ASN A 72 -19.80 6.17 16.71
N ASN A 73 -18.70 6.74 16.17
CA ASN A 73 -18.29 6.48 14.79
C ASN A 73 -16.77 6.61 14.58
N PRO A 74 -15.96 5.72 15.17
CA PRO A 74 -14.49 5.83 15.10
C PRO A 74 -13.99 5.57 13.67
N SER A 75 -13.13 6.45 13.16
CA SER A 75 -12.68 6.38 11.76
C SER A 75 -11.24 5.84 11.65
N LEU A 76 -11.09 4.61 11.13
CA LEU A 76 -9.77 3.98 10.96
C LEU A 76 -8.89 4.75 9.96
N ILE A 77 -9.51 5.38 8.95
CA ILE A 77 -8.82 6.24 7.97
C ILE A 77 -8.13 7.42 8.68
N ARG A 78 -8.77 8.01 9.69
CA ARG A 78 -8.18 9.14 10.41
C ARG A 78 -7.02 8.70 11.30
N ALA A 79 -7.18 7.60 12.03
CA ALA A 79 -6.08 7.02 12.81
C ALA A 79 -4.87 6.68 11.91
N THR A 80 -5.14 6.21 10.69
CA THR A 80 -4.13 5.93 9.67
C THR A 80 -3.41 7.19 9.19
N LEU A 81 -4.15 8.24 8.84
CA LEU A 81 -3.60 9.53 8.45
C LEU A 81 -2.79 10.18 9.59
N CYS A 82 -3.22 10.03 10.85
CA CYS A 82 -2.46 10.47 12.01
C CYS A 82 -1.14 9.69 12.19
N THR A 83 -1.12 8.40 11.85
CA THR A 83 0.08 7.56 11.94
C THR A 83 1.12 7.94 10.89
N MET A 84 0.69 8.23 9.66
CA MET A 84 1.57 8.64 8.55
C MET A 84 1.87 10.16 8.54
N ARG A 85 1.07 10.96 9.24
CA ARG A 85 1.16 12.43 9.29
C ARG A 85 1.17 13.04 7.88
N TRP A 86 2.19 13.84 7.55
CA TRP A 86 2.29 14.59 6.31
C TRP A 86 2.98 13.83 5.16
N LYS A 87 3.49 12.62 5.40
CA LYS A 87 4.26 11.86 4.40
C LYS A 87 3.53 11.63 3.06
N PRO A 88 2.24 11.19 3.01
CA PRO A 88 1.54 11.02 1.74
C PRO A 88 1.32 12.35 0.98
N PHE A 89 1.11 13.45 1.72
CA PHE A 89 0.99 14.78 1.11
C PHE A 89 2.31 15.24 0.47
N LEU A 90 3.45 15.00 1.14
CA LEU A 90 4.77 15.32 0.60
C LEU A 90 5.10 14.53 -0.68
N ILE A 91 4.63 13.29 -0.80
CA ILE A 91 4.78 12.51 -2.05
C ILE A 91 4.02 13.18 -3.19
N GLY A 92 2.77 13.61 -2.95
CA GLY A 92 1.99 14.34 -3.95
C GLY A 92 2.72 15.61 -4.42
N LEU A 93 3.32 16.36 -3.49
CA LEU A 93 4.12 17.55 -3.82
C LEU A 93 5.33 17.23 -4.71
N ILE A 94 6.01 16.10 -4.47
CA ILE A 94 7.19 15.68 -5.25
C ILE A 94 6.81 15.25 -6.68
N LEU A 95 5.60 14.76 -6.91
CA LEU A 95 5.12 14.34 -8.23
C LEU A 95 4.70 15.51 -9.14
N ILE A 96 4.32 16.65 -8.57
CA ILE A 96 3.87 17.82 -9.35
C ILE A 96 4.92 18.29 -10.37
N PRO A 97 6.21 18.46 -10.01
CA PRO A 97 7.26 18.82 -10.97
C PRO A 97 7.43 17.83 -12.13
N SER A 98 7.27 16.53 -11.91
CA SER A 98 7.37 15.55 -13.01
C SER A 98 6.24 15.73 -14.03
N GLU A 99 5.04 16.11 -13.61
CA GLU A 99 3.94 16.39 -14.53
C GLU A 99 4.22 17.64 -15.37
N PHE A 100 4.78 18.69 -14.76
CA PHE A 100 5.21 19.88 -15.52
C PHE A 100 6.27 19.53 -16.56
N PHE A 101 7.26 18.72 -16.22
CA PHE A 101 8.28 18.27 -17.17
C PHE A 101 7.71 17.44 -18.31
N ASN A 102 6.73 16.57 -18.04
CA ASN A 102 6.06 15.78 -19.07
C ASN A 102 5.26 16.65 -20.06
N ILE A 103 4.74 17.82 -19.63
CA ILE A 103 4.05 18.77 -20.52
C ILE A 103 5.05 19.61 -21.32
N ILE A 104 6.17 20.01 -20.71
CA ILE A 104 7.19 20.86 -21.36
C ILE A 104 7.97 20.08 -22.42
N GLN A 105 8.26 18.80 -22.19
CA GLN A 105 9.02 17.95 -23.11
C GLN A 105 8.49 17.95 -24.56
N PRO A 106 7.19 17.68 -24.83
CA PRO A 106 6.66 17.70 -26.19
C PRO A 106 6.63 19.10 -26.82
N LEU A 107 6.46 20.16 -26.03
CA LEU A 107 6.52 21.54 -26.53
C LEU A 107 7.91 21.88 -27.07
N LEU A 108 8.97 21.47 -26.37
CA LEU A 108 10.34 21.63 -26.83
C LEU A 108 10.63 20.82 -28.10
N LEU A 109 10.07 19.61 -28.21
CA LEU A 109 10.16 18.81 -29.43
C LEU A 109 9.51 19.53 -30.62
N THR A 110 8.40 20.24 -30.42
CA THR A 110 7.78 21.05 -31.48
C THR A 110 8.67 22.19 -31.95
N PHE A 111 9.30 22.91 -31.01
CA PHE A 111 10.24 23.96 -31.39
C PHE A 111 11.43 23.40 -32.17
N LEU A 112 11.87 22.18 -31.84
CA LEU A 112 12.88 21.47 -32.62
C LEU A 112 12.37 21.09 -34.01
N MET A 113 11.12 20.64 -34.16
CA MET A 113 10.55 20.30 -35.48
C MET A 113 10.55 21.50 -36.44
N ARG A 114 10.33 22.73 -35.94
CA ARG A 114 10.40 23.97 -36.75
C ARG A 114 11.77 24.23 -37.36
N PHE A 115 12.85 23.71 -36.77
CA PHE A 115 14.19 23.82 -37.36
C PHE A 115 14.28 23.08 -38.71
N PHE A 116 13.58 21.96 -38.85
CA PHE A 116 13.59 21.14 -40.07
C PHE A 116 12.69 21.69 -41.19
N GLU A 117 12.02 22.82 -40.98
CA GLU A 117 11.18 23.44 -41.99
C GLU A 117 12.04 24.15 -43.07
N PRO A 118 11.69 24.05 -44.37
CA PRO A 118 12.53 24.57 -45.46
C PRO A 118 12.85 26.08 -45.40
N CYS A 119 12.10 26.85 -44.62
CA CYS A 119 12.25 28.31 -44.48
C CYS A 119 12.74 28.74 -43.09
N SER A 120 13.36 27.85 -42.31
CA SER A 120 13.78 28.18 -40.94
C SER A 120 15.02 29.08 -40.93
N THR A 121 14.98 30.18 -40.18
CA THR A 121 16.13 31.08 -39.94
C THR A 121 16.91 30.72 -38.68
N MET A 122 16.66 29.54 -38.12
CA MET A 122 17.17 29.14 -36.81
C MET A 122 18.65 28.68 -36.90
N PRO A 123 19.57 29.25 -36.09
CA PRO A 123 20.95 28.80 -36.04
C PRO A 123 21.09 27.37 -35.48
N ALA A 124 22.08 26.61 -35.96
CA ALA A 124 22.33 25.23 -35.53
C ALA A 124 22.57 25.07 -34.01
N TRP A 125 23.19 26.07 -33.35
CA TRP A 125 23.44 26.01 -31.92
C TRP A 125 22.16 26.04 -31.07
N HIS A 126 21.12 26.74 -31.53
CA HIS A 126 19.81 26.76 -30.87
C HIS A 126 19.15 25.39 -30.93
N ALA A 127 19.26 24.70 -32.07
CA ALA A 127 18.72 23.34 -32.24
C ALA A 127 19.41 22.36 -31.28
N TRP A 128 20.75 22.41 -31.17
CA TRP A 128 21.48 21.59 -30.19
C TRP A 128 21.09 21.88 -28.75
N LEU A 129 20.86 23.15 -28.39
CA LEU A 129 20.39 23.54 -27.06
C LEU A 129 19.01 22.93 -26.77
N LEU A 130 18.07 22.98 -27.73
CA LEU A 130 16.75 22.37 -27.59
C LEU A 130 16.83 20.85 -27.38
N VAL A 131 17.68 20.15 -28.15
CA VAL A 131 17.90 18.70 -27.99
C VAL A 131 18.50 18.37 -26.61
N MET A 132 19.51 19.11 -26.17
CA MET A 132 20.09 18.88 -24.84
C MET A 132 19.08 19.15 -23.72
N SER A 133 18.22 20.16 -23.91
CA SER A 133 17.17 20.51 -22.95
C SER A 133 16.09 19.42 -22.87
N THR A 134 15.65 18.83 -23.99
CA THR A 134 14.66 17.75 -23.97
C THR A 134 15.20 16.50 -23.29
N ILE A 135 16.46 16.12 -23.55
CA ILE A 135 17.13 14.99 -22.89
C ILE A 135 17.26 15.25 -21.39
N PHE A 136 17.68 16.45 -20.99
CA PHE A 136 17.85 16.79 -19.59
C PHE A 136 16.54 16.80 -18.81
N ILE A 137 15.47 17.33 -19.39
CA ILE A 137 14.12 17.33 -18.79
C ILE A 137 13.59 15.90 -18.65
N ALA A 138 13.76 15.06 -19.67
CA ALA A 138 13.35 13.65 -19.61
C ALA A 138 14.11 12.88 -18.51
N PHE A 139 15.41 13.15 -18.36
CA PHE A 139 16.23 12.58 -17.29
C PHE A 139 15.75 13.04 -15.90
N CYS A 140 15.51 14.34 -15.71
CA CYS A 140 15.00 14.88 -14.44
C CYS A 140 13.62 14.31 -14.09
N SER A 141 12.69 14.25 -15.04
CA SER A 141 11.37 13.64 -14.86
C SER A 141 11.49 12.17 -14.41
N SER A 142 12.33 11.40 -15.09
CA SER A 142 12.57 9.99 -14.77
C SER A 142 13.12 9.78 -13.36
N VAL A 143 14.08 10.62 -12.94
CA VAL A 143 14.66 10.58 -11.58
C VAL A 143 13.61 10.89 -10.51
N ILE A 144 12.78 11.92 -10.73
CA ILE A 144 11.73 12.32 -9.78
C ILE A 144 10.69 11.21 -9.63
N VAL A 145 10.18 10.68 -10.74
CA VAL A 145 9.16 9.61 -10.73
C VAL A 145 9.70 8.36 -10.05
N ASN A 146 10.94 7.96 -10.37
CA ASN A 146 11.55 6.76 -9.78
C ASN A 146 11.74 6.91 -8.25
N TYR A 147 12.21 8.08 -7.80
CA TYR A 147 12.32 8.38 -6.38
C TYR A 147 10.94 8.40 -5.68
N ALA A 148 9.94 9.05 -6.29
CA ALA A 148 8.58 9.09 -5.76
C ALA A 148 7.97 7.68 -5.64
N PHE A 149 8.20 6.82 -6.63
CA PHE A 149 7.75 5.43 -6.62
C PHE A 149 8.37 4.64 -5.45
N PHE A 150 9.67 4.79 -5.22
CA PHE A 150 10.35 4.15 -4.09
C PHE A 150 9.81 4.60 -2.72
N VAL A 151 9.61 5.92 -2.53
CA VAL A 151 9.06 6.46 -1.28
C VAL A 151 7.62 5.95 -1.07
N THR A 152 6.80 5.93 -2.12
CA THR A 152 5.42 5.44 -2.08
C THR A 152 5.35 3.96 -1.70
N ASN A 153 6.18 3.11 -2.31
CA ASN A 153 6.22 1.68 -1.98
C ASN A 153 6.70 1.42 -0.56
N THR A 154 7.66 2.22 -0.07
CA THR A 154 8.13 2.11 1.32
C THR A 154 7.01 2.46 2.30
N LEU A 155 6.25 3.52 2.04
CA LEU A 155 5.08 3.85 2.85
C LEU A 155 3.97 2.79 2.76
N ALA A 156 3.73 2.25 1.57
CA ALA A 156 2.74 1.19 1.39
C ALA A 156 3.10 -0.07 2.19
N LEU A 157 4.39 -0.44 2.20
CA LEU A 157 4.90 -1.54 3.01
C LEU A 157 4.74 -1.27 4.51
N GLN A 158 5.08 -0.05 4.96
CA GLN A 158 4.82 0.38 6.34
C GLN A 158 3.35 0.18 6.69
N MET A 159 2.42 0.74 5.90
CA MET A 159 1.00 0.60 6.14
C MET A 159 0.53 -0.86 6.19
N ARG A 160 1.02 -1.69 5.26
CA ARG A 160 0.70 -3.12 5.24
C ARG A 160 1.12 -3.82 6.53
N VAL A 161 2.35 -3.58 6.98
CA VAL A 161 2.88 -4.14 8.23
C VAL A 161 2.06 -3.69 9.43
N ALA A 162 1.73 -2.40 9.50
CA ALA A 162 0.96 -1.83 10.61
C ALA A 162 -0.42 -2.50 10.74
N TYR A 163 -1.17 -2.60 9.63
CA TYR A 163 -2.48 -3.25 9.62
C TYR A 163 -2.39 -4.75 9.90
N SER A 164 -1.43 -5.45 9.29
CA SER A 164 -1.24 -6.88 9.53
C SER A 164 -0.95 -7.15 11.00
N GLY A 165 -0.10 -6.35 11.65
CA GLY A 165 0.15 -6.47 13.09
C GLY A 165 -1.07 -6.19 13.95
N LEU A 166 -1.85 -5.14 13.64
CA LEU A 166 -3.06 -4.79 14.39
C LEU A 166 -4.14 -5.89 14.27
N ILE A 167 -4.37 -6.39 13.05
CA ILE A 167 -5.30 -7.49 12.79
C ILE A 167 -4.82 -8.76 13.51
N PHE A 168 -3.52 -9.06 13.43
CA PHE A 168 -2.95 -10.25 14.07
C PHE A 168 -3.09 -10.20 15.60
N ARG A 169 -2.86 -9.04 16.24
CA ARG A 169 -3.06 -8.88 17.69
C ARG A 169 -4.52 -9.17 18.09
N LYS A 170 -5.49 -8.53 17.43
CA LYS A 170 -6.92 -8.77 17.68
C LYS A 170 -7.33 -10.22 17.36
N ALA A 171 -6.83 -10.77 16.26
CA ALA A 171 -7.12 -12.14 15.85
C ALA A 171 -6.50 -13.16 16.82
N SER A 172 -5.29 -12.94 17.34
CA SER A 172 -4.63 -13.84 18.27
C SER A 172 -5.41 -13.97 19.58
N ILE A 173 -5.98 -12.87 20.07
CA ILE A 173 -6.85 -12.87 21.25
C ILE A 173 -8.09 -13.73 20.96
N ASN A 174 -8.76 -13.50 19.82
CA ASN A 174 -9.93 -14.28 19.41
C ASN A 174 -9.62 -15.76 19.13
N ILE A 175 -8.44 -16.08 18.58
CA ILE A 175 -8.02 -17.45 18.27
C ILE A 175 -7.89 -18.27 19.56
N ASN A 176 -7.34 -17.71 20.63
CA ASN A 176 -7.27 -18.41 21.92
C ASN A 176 -8.65 -18.86 22.40
N ASN A 177 -9.68 -18.04 22.20
CA ASN A 177 -11.07 -18.40 22.51
C ASN A 177 -11.63 -19.46 21.56
N ILE A 178 -11.36 -19.33 20.26
CA ILE A 178 -11.79 -20.30 19.25
C ILE A 178 -11.15 -21.66 19.51
N LEU A 179 -9.88 -21.73 19.91
CA LEU A 179 -9.18 -22.99 20.20
C LEU A 179 -9.89 -23.77 21.31
N GLN A 180 -10.33 -23.11 22.38
CA GLN A 180 -11.07 -23.77 23.46
C GLN A 180 -12.41 -24.34 23.00
N VAL A 181 -13.17 -23.60 22.19
CA VAL A 181 -14.45 -24.07 21.62
C VAL A 181 -14.20 -25.15 20.57
N THR A 182 -13.10 -25.05 19.82
CA THR A 182 -12.69 -26.04 18.82
C THR A 182 -12.32 -27.36 19.49
N ASP A 183 -11.62 -27.34 20.63
CA ASP A 183 -11.30 -28.54 21.40
C ASP A 183 -12.57 -29.23 21.91
N GLN A 184 -13.54 -28.45 22.40
CA GLN A 184 -14.86 -28.98 22.78
C GLN A 184 -15.61 -29.58 21.59
N ARG A 185 -15.60 -28.88 20.44
CA ARG A 185 -16.20 -29.38 19.20
C ARG A 185 -15.50 -30.65 18.71
N VAL A 186 -14.17 -30.72 18.74
CA VAL A 186 -13.39 -31.90 18.31
C VAL A 186 -13.69 -33.09 19.21
N LYS A 187 -13.85 -32.87 20.52
CA LYS A 187 -14.28 -33.90 21.47
C LYS A 187 -15.66 -34.47 21.09
N ILE A 188 -16.67 -33.61 20.89
CA ILE A 188 -18.02 -34.04 20.48
C ILE A 188 -17.99 -34.67 19.07
N MET A 189 -17.24 -34.10 18.12
CA MET A 189 -17.09 -34.64 16.78
C MET A 189 -16.41 -36.01 16.80
N SER A 190 -15.47 -36.27 17.71
CA SER A 190 -14.87 -37.61 17.86
C SER A 190 -15.89 -38.64 18.35
N GLU A 191 -16.87 -38.22 19.16
CA GLU A 191 -18.01 -39.05 19.57
C GLU A 191 -19.01 -39.24 18.42
N ILE A 192 -19.22 -38.24 17.56
CA ILE A 192 -20.08 -38.33 16.37
C ILE A 192 -19.42 -39.13 15.22
N ILE A 193 -18.09 -39.13 15.11
CA ILE A 193 -17.37 -39.95 14.13
C ILE A 193 -17.52 -41.44 14.48
N LYS A 194 -17.73 -41.79 15.76
CA LYS A 194 -18.18 -43.14 16.13
C LYS A 194 -19.55 -43.51 15.51
N SER A 195 -20.32 -42.53 15.02
CA SER A 195 -21.59 -42.67 14.28
C SER A 195 -21.52 -42.14 12.82
N MET A 196 -20.31 -42.09 12.21
CA MET A 196 -20.03 -41.59 10.84
C MET A 196 -20.76 -42.35 9.70
N ARG A 197 -21.32 -43.53 9.98
CA ARG A 197 -22.12 -44.32 9.03
C ARG A 197 -23.33 -43.54 8.50
N ILE A 198 -23.90 -42.64 9.30
CA ILE A 198 -25.12 -41.89 8.99
C ILE A 198 -24.86 -40.79 7.95
N VAL A 199 -23.72 -40.10 8.00
CA VAL A 199 -23.39 -39.01 7.07
C VAL A 199 -23.11 -39.52 5.66
N LYS A 200 -22.45 -40.69 5.54
CA LYS A 200 -22.26 -41.36 4.24
C LYS A 200 -23.56 -41.98 3.70
N ILE A 201 -24.49 -42.42 4.56
CA ILE A 201 -25.81 -42.93 4.16
C ILE A 201 -26.68 -41.84 3.52
N TYR A 202 -26.49 -40.56 3.88
CA TYR A 202 -27.34 -39.47 3.39
C TYR A 202 -26.85 -38.74 2.11
N CYS A 203 -25.71 -39.10 1.52
CA CYS A 203 -25.21 -38.53 0.24
C CYS A 203 -25.24 -36.98 0.15
N TRP A 204 -25.04 -36.25 1.26
CA TRP A 204 -25.11 -34.78 1.29
C TRP A 204 -23.99 -34.08 0.50
N GLU A 205 -22.96 -34.81 0.09
CA GLU A 205 -21.89 -34.32 -0.78
C GLU A 205 -22.43 -33.69 -2.07
N MET A 206 -23.41 -34.31 -2.71
CA MET A 206 -24.02 -33.77 -3.94
C MET A 206 -24.86 -32.51 -3.67
N ALA A 207 -25.51 -32.43 -2.51
CA ALA A 207 -26.30 -31.26 -2.12
C ALA A 207 -25.40 -30.05 -1.80
N PHE A 208 -24.30 -30.26 -1.07
CA PHE A 208 -23.31 -29.22 -0.79
C PHE A 208 -22.58 -28.77 -2.05
N ASP A 209 -22.17 -29.71 -2.90
CA ASP A 209 -21.53 -29.43 -4.17
C ASP A 209 -22.43 -28.59 -5.09
N LYS A 210 -23.73 -28.90 -5.17
CA LYS A 210 -24.71 -28.07 -5.90
C LYS A 210 -24.83 -26.66 -5.33
N LYS A 211 -24.85 -26.50 -4.01
CA LYS A 211 -24.93 -25.18 -3.35
C LYS A 211 -23.65 -24.36 -3.55
N ILE A 212 -22.49 -24.97 -3.40
CA ILE A 212 -21.18 -24.33 -3.60
C ILE A 212 -21.01 -23.93 -5.06
N ARG A 213 -21.35 -24.81 -6.02
CA ARG A 213 -21.33 -24.46 -7.45
C ARG A 213 -22.22 -23.28 -7.79
N HIS A 214 -23.40 -23.18 -7.18
CA HIS A 214 -24.29 -22.04 -7.38
C HIS A 214 -23.69 -20.72 -6.85
N ILE A 215 -23.03 -20.75 -5.69
CA ILE A 215 -22.33 -19.58 -5.14
C ILE A 215 -21.12 -19.21 -6.02
N ARG A 216 -20.27 -20.18 -6.37
CA ARG A 216 -19.11 -19.99 -7.25
C ARG A 216 -19.50 -19.42 -8.62
N ARG A 217 -20.62 -19.86 -9.21
CA ARG A 217 -21.12 -19.28 -10.46
C ARG A 217 -21.44 -17.80 -10.31
N ARG A 218 -22.06 -17.38 -9.20
CA ARG A 218 -22.35 -15.95 -8.94
C ARG A 218 -21.06 -15.15 -8.75
N GLU A 219 -20.10 -15.67 -8.01
CA GLU A 219 -18.78 -15.03 -7.83
C GLU A 219 -18.04 -14.86 -9.15
N ILE A 220 -17.98 -15.91 -9.98
CA ILE A 220 -17.30 -15.88 -11.29
C ILE A 220 -18.00 -14.88 -12.21
N ILE A 221 -19.34 -14.88 -12.29
CA ILE A 221 -20.07 -13.91 -13.12
C ILE A 221 -19.75 -12.47 -12.69
N GLN A 222 -19.74 -12.19 -11.38
CA GLN A 222 -19.38 -10.86 -10.87
C GLN A 222 -17.93 -10.47 -11.20
N TYR A 223 -16.99 -11.39 -11.05
CA TYR A 223 -15.60 -11.17 -11.43
C TYR A 223 -15.45 -10.91 -12.93
N MET A 224 -16.13 -11.71 -13.77
CA MET A 224 -16.13 -11.54 -15.22
C MET A 224 -16.78 -10.21 -15.63
N CYS A 225 -17.89 -9.80 -15.03
CA CYS A 225 -18.47 -8.47 -15.28
C CYS A 225 -17.50 -7.34 -14.93
N SER A 226 -16.79 -7.44 -13.80
CA SER A 226 -15.77 -6.45 -13.43
C SER A 226 -14.60 -6.44 -14.42
N LEU A 227 -14.14 -7.61 -14.85
CA LEU A 227 -13.06 -7.73 -15.83
C LEU A 227 -13.49 -7.20 -17.20
N MET A 228 -14.71 -7.49 -17.63
CA MET A 228 -15.28 -6.95 -18.87
C MET A 228 -15.36 -5.44 -18.82
N PHE A 229 -15.77 -4.85 -17.69
CA PHE A 229 -15.77 -3.40 -17.51
C PHE A 229 -14.34 -2.83 -17.65
N ASP A 230 -13.35 -3.45 -17.01
CA ASP A 230 -11.95 -3.02 -17.13
C ASP A 230 -11.46 -3.09 -18.59
N CYS A 231 -11.76 -4.18 -19.32
CA CYS A 231 -11.42 -4.32 -20.73
C CYS A 231 -12.09 -3.27 -21.62
N VAL A 232 -13.39 -3.02 -21.40
CA VAL A 232 -14.15 -2.01 -22.13
C VAL A 232 -13.57 -0.62 -21.88
N GLN A 233 -13.21 -0.31 -20.63
CA GLN A 233 -12.55 0.94 -20.28
C GLN A 233 -11.19 1.11 -20.98
N MET A 234 -10.40 0.04 -21.10
CA MET A 234 -9.14 0.09 -21.86
C MET A 234 -9.39 0.36 -23.35
N LEU A 235 -10.34 -0.34 -23.97
CA LEU A 235 -10.71 -0.12 -25.38
C LEU A 235 -11.17 1.33 -25.63
N PHE A 236 -12.01 1.89 -24.74
CA PHE A 236 -12.44 3.30 -24.85
C PHE A 236 -11.26 4.28 -24.72
N SER A 237 -10.31 4.01 -23.82
CA SER A 237 -9.11 4.84 -23.64
C SER A 237 -8.22 4.86 -24.89
N ASP A 238 -8.04 3.72 -25.56
CA ASP A 238 -7.24 3.61 -26.79
C ASP A 238 -7.94 4.21 -28.01
N THR A 239 -9.26 4.03 -28.12
CA THR A 239 -10.05 4.55 -29.24
C THR A 239 -10.25 6.07 -29.17
N TYR A 240 -10.33 6.66 -27.99
CA TYR A 240 -10.53 8.10 -27.79
C TYR A 240 -9.52 8.95 -28.58
N ILE A 241 -8.23 8.64 -28.49
CA ILE A 241 -7.17 9.39 -29.18
C ILE A 241 -7.36 9.34 -30.70
N ASN A 242 -7.57 8.14 -31.25
CA ASN A 242 -7.72 7.96 -32.69
C ASN A 242 -8.95 8.71 -33.23
N VAL A 243 -10.05 8.72 -32.47
CA VAL A 243 -11.26 9.47 -32.83
C VAL A 243 -11.03 10.98 -32.74
N THR A 244 -10.34 11.47 -31.71
CA THR A 244 -9.99 12.91 -31.62
C THR A 244 -9.11 13.36 -32.77
N PHE A 245 -8.18 12.53 -33.23
CA PHE A 245 -7.39 12.83 -34.43
C PHE A 245 -8.24 12.85 -35.69
N LEU A 246 -9.08 11.84 -35.89
CA LEU A 246 -9.96 11.78 -37.06
C LEU A 246 -10.90 12.98 -37.13
N MET A 247 -11.43 13.40 -35.97
CA MET A 247 -12.26 14.60 -35.86
C MET A 247 -11.48 15.89 -36.15
N MET A 248 -10.23 16.00 -35.66
CA MET A 248 -9.36 17.14 -35.95
C MET A 248 -9.00 17.24 -37.44
N TYR A 249 -8.68 16.12 -38.09
CA TYR A 249 -8.47 16.09 -39.54
C TYR A 249 -9.74 16.47 -40.31
N GLY A 250 -10.89 15.99 -39.86
CA GLY A 250 -12.20 16.32 -40.45
C GLY A 250 -12.54 17.81 -40.38
N THR A 251 -12.27 18.46 -39.24
CA THR A 251 -12.51 19.91 -39.10
C THR A 251 -11.52 20.74 -39.90
N MET A 252 -10.24 20.38 -39.93
CA MET A 252 -9.24 21.07 -40.76
C MET A 252 -9.58 20.98 -42.26
N TRP A 253 -10.06 19.82 -42.71
CA TRP A 253 -10.55 19.63 -44.07
C TRP A 253 -11.81 20.46 -44.35
N TRP A 254 -12.78 20.45 -43.43
CA TRP A 254 -14.04 21.20 -43.57
C TRP A 254 -13.84 22.71 -43.66
N PHE A 255 -12.96 23.27 -42.82
CA PHE A 255 -12.66 24.71 -42.80
C PHE A 255 -11.57 25.13 -43.79
N ASN A 256 -11.03 24.18 -44.58
CA ASN A 256 -9.94 24.41 -45.53
C ASN A 256 -8.73 25.14 -44.90
N ILE A 257 -8.40 24.76 -43.65
CA ILE A 257 -7.26 25.30 -42.91
C ILE A 257 -6.00 24.57 -43.39
N ARG A 258 -4.91 25.31 -43.63
CA ARG A 258 -3.64 24.74 -44.07
C ARG A 258 -3.11 23.78 -43.00
N PHE A 259 -2.75 22.56 -43.42
CA PHE A 259 -2.16 21.56 -42.54
C PHE A 259 -0.76 21.98 -42.09
N ASP A 260 -0.64 22.38 -40.83
CA ASP A 260 0.65 22.54 -40.16
C ASP A 260 0.97 21.25 -39.40
N ILE A 261 2.01 20.54 -39.85
CA ILE A 261 2.47 19.30 -39.24
C ILE A 261 2.94 19.51 -37.79
N HIS A 262 3.44 20.71 -37.47
CA HIS A 262 3.92 21.04 -36.13
C HIS A 262 2.76 21.09 -35.14
N PHE A 263 1.66 21.75 -35.51
CA PHE A 263 0.46 21.84 -34.68
C PHE A 263 -0.13 20.45 -34.39
N PHE A 264 -0.17 19.58 -35.41
CA PHE A 264 -0.62 18.20 -35.24
C PHE A 264 0.28 17.41 -34.28
N ALA A 265 1.61 17.51 -34.44
CA ALA A 265 2.56 16.85 -33.56
C ALA A 265 2.43 17.30 -32.10
N VAL A 266 2.24 18.60 -31.83
CA VAL A 266 2.01 19.12 -30.47
C VAL A 266 0.74 18.55 -29.88
N ALA A 267 -0.37 18.69 -30.61
CA ALA A 267 -1.68 18.29 -30.14
C ALA A 267 -1.69 16.79 -29.83
N SER A 268 -1.05 15.98 -30.69
CA SER A 268 -0.94 14.54 -30.48
C SER A 268 -0.16 14.14 -29.23
N CYS A 269 1.00 14.75 -29.00
CA CYS A 269 1.79 14.45 -27.81
C CYS A 269 1.09 14.90 -26.53
N LEU A 270 0.49 16.10 -26.52
CA LEU A 270 -0.23 16.60 -25.34
C LEU A 270 -1.48 15.77 -25.02
N LEU A 271 -2.27 15.40 -26.04
CA LEU A 271 -3.42 14.51 -25.87
C LEU A 271 -2.99 13.12 -25.38
N GLY A 272 -1.83 12.63 -25.84
CA GLY A 272 -1.23 11.39 -25.36
C GLY A 272 -0.91 11.43 -23.85
N HIS A 273 -0.27 12.50 -23.37
CA HIS A 273 0.00 12.68 -21.95
C HIS A 273 -1.28 12.88 -21.13
N MET A 274 -2.24 13.65 -21.65
CA MET A 274 -3.52 13.87 -20.98
C MET A 274 -4.32 12.57 -20.83
N LYS A 275 -4.30 11.68 -21.84
CA LYS A 275 -4.91 10.34 -21.75
C LYS A 275 -4.38 9.56 -20.56
N LEU A 276 -3.06 9.45 -20.44
CA LEU A 276 -2.43 8.65 -19.39
C LEU A 276 -2.85 9.14 -18.00
N SER A 277 -2.86 10.47 -17.79
CA SER A 277 -3.25 11.06 -16.52
C SER A 277 -4.76 10.97 -16.24
N VAL A 278 -5.59 11.46 -17.15
CA VAL A 278 -7.04 11.65 -16.92
C VAL A 278 -7.82 10.35 -17.08
N VAL A 279 -7.43 9.48 -18.01
CA VAL A 279 -8.22 8.28 -18.30
C VAL A 279 -7.64 7.06 -17.59
N GLU A 280 -6.32 6.91 -17.49
CA GLU A 280 -5.75 5.70 -16.90
C GLU A 280 -5.49 5.83 -15.40
N TYR A 281 -4.66 6.79 -15.00
CA TYR A 281 -4.29 6.97 -13.59
C TYR A 281 -5.47 7.38 -12.71
N PHE A 282 -6.34 8.28 -13.18
CA PHE A 282 -7.54 8.65 -12.43
C PHE A 282 -8.47 7.47 -12.18
N ASN A 283 -8.75 6.65 -13.21
CA ASN A 283 -9.63 5.49 -13.08
C ASN A 283 -9.03 4.44 -12.15
N PHE A 284 -7.74 4.16 -12.26
CA PHE A 284 -7.05 3.29 -11.30
C PHE A 284 -7.11 3.87 -9.87
N GLY A 285 -6.85 5.17 -9.71
CA GLY A 285 -6.95 5.85 -8.42
C GLY A 285 -8.32 5.70 -7.77
N MET A 286 -9.40 5.94 -8.52
CA MET A 286 -10.78 5.79 -8.04
C MET A 286 -11.11 4.34 -7.68
N LYS A 287 -10.72 3.38 -8.53
CA LYS A 287 -10.93 1.95 -8.26
C LYS A 287 -10.25 1.52 -6.97
N TYR A 288 -8.98 1.85 -6.79
CA TYR A 288 -8.24 1.50 -5.58
C TYR A 288 -8.79 2.21 -4.34
N LEU A 289 -9.26 3.46 -4.48
CA LEU A 289 -9.90 4.19 -3.40
C LEU A 289 -11.18 3.49 -2.91
N ILE A 290 -12.04 3.02 -3.83
CA ILE A 290 -13.26 2.28 -3.48
C ILE A 290 -12.92 0.98 -2.73
N HIS A 291 -11.98 0.20 -3.26
CA HIS A 291 -11.53 -1.03 -2.60
C HIS A 291 -10.92 -0.75 -1.23
N TYR A 292 -10.14 0.33 -1.09
CA TYR A 292 -9.58 0.77 0.17
C TYR A 292 -10.66 1.14 1.18
N MET A 293 -11.66 1.95 0.81
CA MET A 293 -12.77 2.31 1.71
C MET A 293 -13.55 1.07 2.19
N ALA A 294 -13.81 0.13 1.29
CA ALA A 294 -14.48 -1.14 1.64
C ALA A 294 -13.61 -2.03 2.56
N ALA A 295 -12.30 -2.07 2.35
CA ALA A 295 -11.37 -2.78 3.22
C ALA A 295 -11.30 -2.14 4.62
N GLN A 296 -11.22 -0.81 4.70
CA GLN A 296 -11.23 -0.05 5.95
C GLN A 296 -12.50 -0.31 6.75
N LYS A 297 -13.67 -0.33 6.10
CA LYS A 297 -14.94 -0.65 6.76
C LYS A 297 -14.92 -2.06 7.36
N ARG A 298 -14.44 -3.06 6.60
CA ARG A 298 -14.34 -4.45 7.07
C ARG A 298 -13.37 -4.60 8.25
N ILE A 299 -12.18 -4.00 8.16
CA ILE A 299 -11.18 -4.03 9.24
C ILE A 299 -11.72 -3.32 10.48
N ARG A 300 -12.34 -2.15 10.32
CA ARG A 300 -12.98 -1.43 11.42
C ARG A 300 -14.05 -2.28 12.10
N THR A 301 -14.96 -2.89 11.34
CA THR A 301 -16.00 -3.75 11.90
C THR A 301 -15.39 -4.91 12.68
N PHE A 302 -14.34 -5.54 12.15
CA PHE A 302 -13.62 -6.61 12.84
C PHE A 302 -12.94 -6.15 14.14
N LEU A 303 -12.31 -4.98 14.15
CA LEU A 303 -11.64 -4.44 15.34
C LEU A 303 -12.62 -4.07 16.46
N LEU A 304 -13.83 -3.62 16.10
CA LEU A 304 -14.89 -3.24 17.03
C LEU A 304 -15.75 -4.41 17.52
N LEU A 305 -15.50 -5.65 17.06
CA LEU A 305 -16.19 -6.81 17.61
C LEU A 305 -15.87 -6.92 19.11
N ASP A 306 -16.93 -7.10 19.90
CA ASP A 306 -16.84 -7.28 21.34
C ASP A 306 -15.95 -8.47 21.67
N GLU A 307 -15.01 -8.23 22.59
CA GLU A 307 -14.20 -9.28 23.19
C GLU A 307 -15.09 -9.98 24.23
N SER A 308 -15.06 -11.31 24.25
CA SER A 308 -15.84 -12.12 25.19
C SER A 308 -15.53 -11.69 26.64
N GLU A 309 -16.55 -11.46 27.47
CA GLU A 309 -16.39 -11.05 28.89
C GLU A 309 -15.47 -11.95 29.73
N ARG A 310 -15.24 -13.20 29.27
CA ARG A 310 -14.35 -14.16 29.91
C ARG A 310 -12.87 -13.73 29.80
N ASP A 311 -12.50 -12.98 28.77
CA ASP A 311 -11.14 -12.47 28.55
C ASP A 311 -10.76 -11.37 29.54
N ASN A 312 -11.69 -10.48 29.89
CA ASN A 312 -11.45 -9.46 30.92
C ASN A 312 -11.07 -10.11 32.27
N ARG A 313 -11.61 -11.29 32.57
CA ARG A 313 -11.28 -12.07 33.78
C ARG A 313 -9.94 -12.81 33.69
N LEU A 314 -9.57 -13.28 32.50
CA LEU A 314 -8.28 -13.95 32.28
C LEU A 314 -7.11 -12.95 32.20
N LEU A 315 -7.30 -11.80 31.56
CA LEU A 315 -6.34 -10.70 31.51
C LEU A 315 -6.13 -10.04 32.87
N SER A 316 -7.20 -9.87 33.67
CA SER A 316 -7.06 -9.43 35.07
C SER A 316 -6.34 -10.45 35.94
N ARG A 317 -6.58 -11.75 35.71
CA ARG A 317 -5.81 -12.82 36.37
C ARG A 317 -4.33 -12.82 35.96
N SER A 318 -4.02 -12.75 34.67
CA SER A 318 -2.62 -12.74 34.21
C SER A 318 -1.86 -11.50 34.68
N HIS A 319 -2.51 -10.32 34.70
CA HIS A 319 -1.93 -9.12 35.30
C HIS A 319 -1.71 -9.24 36.81
N SER A 320 -2.62 -9.91 37.54
CA SER A 320 -2.41 -10.19 38.95
C SER A 320 -1.24 -11.15 39.16
N GLU A 321 -1.11 -12.21 38.35
CA GLU A 321 -0.02 -13.18 38.44
C GLU A 321 1.34 -12.58 38.07
N LEU A 322 1.41 -11.73 37.05
CA LEU A 322 2.63 -10.97 36.72
C LEU A 322 3.04 -10.00 37.84
N GLY A 323 2.08 -9.36 38.50
CA GLY A 323 2.34 -8.53 39.68
C GLY A 323 2.81 -9.33 40.91
N TYR A 324 2.38 -10.59 41.06
CA TYR A 324 2.89 -11.50 42.09
C TYR A 324 4.32 -12.00 41.79
N ILE A 325 4.68 -12.14 40.51
CA ILE A 325 6.03 -12.56 40.10
C ILE A 325 7.03 -11.42 40.30
N GLU A 326 6.69 -10.18 39.91
CA GLU A 326 7.55 -9.00 40.14
C GLU A 326 7.81 -8.72 41.64
N GLN A 327 6.91 -9.15 42.54
CA GLN A 327 7.07 -8.96 43.99
C GLN A 327 7.91 -10.06 44.67
N ASN A 328 8.07 -11.23 44.04
CA ASN A 328 8.72 -12.40 44.64
C ASN A 328 10.02 -12.82 43.95
N GLU A 329 10.50 -12.09 42.94
CA GLU A 329 11.83 -12.33 42.37
C GLU A 329 12.94 -11.81 43.31
N PRO A 330 13.97 -12.62 43.62
CA PRO A 330 15.12 -12.14 44.38
C PRO A 330 15.89 -11.09 43.57
N PRO A 331 16.49 -10.07 44.22
CA PRO A 331 17.14 -8.98 43.52
C PRO A 331 18.33 -9.49 42.70
N ILE A 332 18.21 -9.37 41.38
CA ILE A 332 19.29 -9.62 40.43
C ILE A 332 20.32 -8.49 40.60
N VAL A 333 21.51 -8.84 41.10
CA VAL A 333 22.67 -7.95 41.07
C VAL A 333 23.18 -7.87 39.64
N THR A 334 22.84 -6.79 38.93
CA THR A 334 23.47 -6.43 37.66
C THR A 334 24.05 -5.03 37.74
N ASN A 335 25.36 -4.97 37.51
CA ASN A 335 26.13 -3.74 37.38
C ASN A 335 25.56 -2.83 36.29
N ASN A 336 25.64 -1.53 36.58
CA ASN A 336 25.09 -0.42 35.81
C ASN A 336 25.43 -0.46 34.31
N GLN A 337 24.40 -0.27 33.49
CA GLN A 337 24.25 0.71 32.40
C GLN A 337 23.57 0.08 31.16
N THR A 338 22.24 0.14 31.11
CA THR A 338 21.45 0.64 29.96
C THR A 338 19.97 0.58 30.32
N GLN A 339 19.35 1.76 30.43
CA GLN A 339 17.93 1.93 30.78
C GLN A 339 17.05 1.49 29.60
N SER A 340 16.20 0.48 29.82
CA SER A 340 15.04 0.20 28.98
C SER A 340 13.86 1.09 29.40
N PRO A 341 13.03 1.59 28.46
CA PRO A 341 11.98 2.54 28.78
C PRO A 341 10.82 1.87 29.52
N LYS A 342 10.52 2.39 30.72
CA LYS A 342 9.31 2.09 31.50
C LYS A 342 8.06 2.37 30.65
N VAL A 343 7.21 1.36 30.50
CA VAL A 343 5.84 1.52 29.99
C VAL A 343 5.04 2.25 31.07
N ILE A 344 4.89 3.56 30.93
CA ILE A 344 3.99 4.36 31.75
C ILE A 344 2.59 4.23 31.16
N CYS A 345 1.84 3.21 31.61
CA CYS A 345 0.40 3.19 31.47
C CYS A 345 -0.25 4.01 32.59
N ASN A 346 -0.24 5.33 32.42
CA ASN A 346 -1.10 6.23 33.18
C ASN A 346 -2.54 6.12 32.66
N LEU A 347 -3.37 5.29 33.30
CA LEU A 347 -4.83 5.41 33.21
C LEU A 347 -5.37 5.74 34.60
N LYS A 348 -5.76 7.01 34.75
CA LYS A 348 -6.41 7.55 35.94
C LYS A 348 -7.70 6.76 36.24
N ARG A 349 -7.69 6.20 37.44
CA ARG A 349 -8.84 5.84 38.28
C ARG A 349 -9.79 7.05 38.39
N ALA A 350 -11.05 6.89 37.96
CA ALA A 350 -12.18 7.75 38.32
C ALA A 350 -13.42 6.85 38.42
N GLN A 351 -13.71 6.40 39.64
CA GLN A 351 -14.91 6.79 40.42
C GLN A 351 -16.16 5.98 40.07
N TRP A 352 -16.36 4.89 40.80
CA TRP A 352 -17.69 4.47 41.27
C TRP A 352 -17.52 3.95 42.71
N GLU A 353 -17.74 4.82 43.68
CA GLU A 353 -18.01 4.44 45.07
C GLU A 353 -19.46 4.83 45.39
N LYS A 354 -20.21 3.84 45.89
CA LYS A 354 -21.31 3.91 46.87
C LYS A 354 -22.46 4.89 46.59
N VAL A 355 -23.63 4.36 46.24
CA VAL A 355 -24.75 4.01 47.15
C VAL A 355 -25.66 3.04 46.40
#